data_AF-A0A7Y7ADK2-F1
#
_entry.id   AF-A0A7Y7ADK2-F1
#
_cell.length_a   1.000
_cell.length_b   1.000
_cell.length_c   1.000
_cell.angle_alpha   90.00
_cell.angle_beta   90.00
_cell.angle_gamma   90.00
#
_symmetry.space_group_name_H-M   'P 1'
#
loop_
_entity.id
_entity.type
_entity.pdbx_description
1 polymer ?
#
loop_
_entity_poly.entity_id
_entity_poly.type
_entity_poly.pdbx_seq_one_letter_code
_entity_poly.pdbx_strand_id
1 'polypeptide(L)'
;MRLLIISVIIYLCTLFLGILGETMGFSNSNRMNIVYYSLLIAFSMNLVGFVFGILERRKDYENAVNGIVGNLVPILIVVILITYMTTVISIGPM
;
A
#
# COMPACT_ATOMS: atom_id res chain seq x y z
N MET A 1 14.85 -2.54 5.82
CA MET A 1 14.09 -3.77 6.18
C MET A 1 12.90 -3.52 7.12
N ARG A 2 13.05 -2.87 8.28
CA ARG A 2 11.93 -2.70 9.26
C ARG A 2 10.68 -2.03 8.69
N LEU A 3 10.82 -0.96 7.89
CA LEU A 3 9.68 -0.25 7.29
C LEU A 3 8.89 -1.08 6.29
N LEU A 4 9.57 -1.97 5.55
CA LEU A 4 8.94 -2.87 4.59
C LEU A 4 8.11 -3.95 5.29
N ILE A 5 8.61 -4.47 6.41
CA ILE A 5 7.85 -5.42 7.23
C ILE A 5 6.58 -4.75 7.78
N ILE A 6 6.71 -3.52 8.29
CA ILE A 6 5.56 -2.77 8.81
C ILE A 6 4.54 -2.48 7.70
N SER A 7 4.99 -2.11 6.49
CA SER A 7 4.08 -1.85 5.38
C SER A 7 3.36 -3.12 4.90
N VAL A 8 4.05 -4.27 4.85
CA VAL A 8 3.44 -5.58 4.57
C VAL A 8 2.40 -5.96 5.61
N ILE A 9 2.67 -5.73 6.90
CA ILE A 9 1.69 -5.95 7.97
C ILE A 9 0.45 -5.09 7.75
N ILE A 10 0.62 -3.81 7.41
CA ILE A 10 -0.51 -2.91 7.12
C ILE A 10 -1.30 -3.42 5.91
N TYR A 11 -0.65 -3.87 4.83
CA TYR A 11 -1.36 -4.47 3.69
C TYR A 11 -2.18 -5.69 4.09
N LEU A 12 -1.60 -6.62 4.84
CA LEU A 12 -2.30 -7.82 5.31
C LEU A 12 -3.48 -7.47 6.21
N CYS A 13 -3.31 -6.53 7.15
CA CYS A 13 -4.39 -6.03 7.99
C CYS A 13 -5.49 -5.36 7.16
N THR A 14 -5.13 -4.59 6.12
CA THR A 14 -6.10 -3.94 5.23
C THR A 14 -6.91 -4.97 4.44
N LEU A 15 -6.25 -6.00 3.92
CA LEU A 15 -6.88 -7.09 3.18
C LEU A 15 -7.81 -7.90 4.09
N PHE A 16 -7.38 -8.17 5.31
CA PHE A 16 -8.18 -8.84 6.34
C PHE A 16 -9.41 -8.01 6.75
N LEU A 17 -9.27 -6.69 6.93
CA LEU A 17 -10.39 -5.79 7.19
C LEU A 17 -11.35 -5.70 5.99
N GLY A 18 -10.85 -5.79 4.76
CA GLY A 18 -11.68 -5.87 3.55
C GLY A 18 -12.59 -7.10 3.57
N ILE A 19 -12.03 -8.28 3.87
CA ILE A 19 -12.74 -9.56 3.98
C ILE A 19 -13.71 -9.58 5.18
N LEU A 20 -13.26 -9.10 6.35
CA LEU A 20 -14.11 -9.02 7.54
C LEU A 20 -15.25 -8.02 7.37
N GLY A 21 -14.99 -6.88 6.73
CA GLY A 21 -16.03 -5.89 6.48
C GLY A 21 -17.10 -6.38 5.51
N GLU A 22 -16.73 -7.27 4.58
CA GLU A 22 -17.67 -7.97 3.71
C GLU A 22 -18.58 -8.93 4.49
N THR A 23 -18.00 -9.70 5.42
CA THR A 23 -18.74 -10.67 6.24
C THR A 23 -19.56 -10.01 7.36
N MET A 24 -19.16 -8.83 7.85
CA MET A 24 -19.87 -8.07 8.88
C MET A 24 -20.97 -7.15 8.33
N GLY A 25 -21.17 -7.10 7.01
CA GLY A 25 -22.24 -6.31 6.40
C GLY A 25 -22.05 -4.79 6.48
N PHE A 26 -20.80 -4.31 6.54
CA PHE A 26 -20.55 -2.86 6.47
C PHE A 26 -21.03 -2.29 5.13
N SER A 27 -21.57 -1.05 5.17
CA SER A 27 -21.97 -0.37 3.94
C SER A 27 -20.77 -0.23 3.00
N ASN A 28 -21.01 -0.40 1.70
CA ASN A 28 -19.95 -0.35 0.68
C ASN A 28 -19.16 0.97 0.72
N SER A 29 -19.79 2.10 1.09
CA SER A 29 -19.10 3.39 1.16
C SER A 29 -18.12 3.48 2.33
N ASN A 30 -18.51 3.01 3.52
CA ASN A 30 -17.62 2.99 4.69
C ASN A 30 -16.46 2.01 4.49
N ARG A 31 -16.72 0.86 3.87
CA ARG A 31 -15.68 -0.13 3.56
C ARG A 31 -14.64 0.41 2.58
N MET A 32 -15.07 1.06 1.49
CA MET A 32 -14.14 1.68 0.54
C MET A 32 -13.27 2.75 1.19
N ASN A 33 -13.85 3.59 2.07
CA ASN A 33 -13.09 4.63 2.75
C ASN A 33 -12.00 4.04 3.66
N ILE A 34 -12.30 3.02 4.45
CA ILE A 34 -11.32 2.36 5.34
C ILE A 34 -10.19 1.73 4.54
N VAL A 35 -10.52 1.00 3.47
CA VAL A 35 -9.53 0.38 2.59
C VAL A 35 -8.65 1.45 1.92
N TYR A 36 -9.26 2.54 1.44
CA TYR A 36 -8.55 3.64 0.81
C TYR A 36 -7.55 4.32 1.76
N TYR A 37 -7.99 4.70 2.97
CA TYR A 37 -7.09 5.32 3.95
C TYR A 37 -5.95 4.38 4.37
N SER A 38 -6.24 3.08 4.52
CA SER A 38 -5.22 2.10 4.92
C SER A 38 -4.17 1.89 3.82
N LEU A 39 -4.58 1.84 2.55
CA LEU A 39 -3.68 1.80 1.40
C LEU A 39 -2.82 3.07 1.32
N LEU A 40 -3.39 4.24 1.60
CA LEU A 40 -2.68 5.53 1.56
C LEU A 40 -1.61 5.63 2.66
N ILE A 41 -1.89 5.11 3.85
CA ILE A 41 -0.91 5.01 4.94
C ILE A 41 0.23 4.07 4.55
N ALA A 42 -0.09 2.87 4.04
CA ALA A 42 0.92 1.89 3.60
C ALA A 42 1.79 2.46 2.46
N PHE A 43 1.20 3.16 1.51
CA PHE A 43 1.90 3.86 0.44
C PHE A 43 2.89 4.90 1.01
N SER A 44 2.43 5.75 1.92
CA SER A 44 3.25 6.80 2.53
C SER A 44 4.46 6.22 3.27
N MET A 45 4.29 5.11 3.98
CA MET A 45 5.40 4.43 4.67
C MET A 45 6.42 3.82 3.71
N ASN A 46 5.97 3.22 2.60
CA ASN A 46 6.89 2.72 1.58
C ASN A 46 7.63 3.88 0.88
N LEU A 47 6.97 5.02 0.66
CA LEU A 47 7.60 6.21 0.07
C LEU A 47 8.73 6.74 0.97
N VAL A 48 8.50 6.79 2.28
CA VAL A 48 9.53 7.14 3.27
C VAL A 48 10.68 6.12 3.24
N GLY A 49 10.38 4.83 3.19
CA GLY A 49 11.38 3.77 3.07
C GLY A 49 12.22 3.86 1.78
N PHE A 50 11.59 4.25 0.67
CA PHE A 50 12.25 4.48 -0.60
C PHE A 50 13.21 5.69 -0.54
N VAL A 51 12.79 6.81 0.06
CA VAL A 51 13.64 7.99 0.27
C VAL A 51 14.85 7.64 1.15
N PHE A 52 14.65 6.90 2.24
CA PHE A 52 15.77 6.44 3.07
C PHE A 52 16.73 5.52 2.31
N GLY A 53 16.20 4.61 1.48
CA GLY A 53 17.04 3.78 0.60
C GLY A 53 17.89 4.59 -0.38
N ILE A 54 17.35 5.69 -0.93
CA ILE A 54 18.13 6.63 -1.77
C ILE A 54 19.22 7.32 -0.97
N LEU A 55 18.92 7.76 0.26
CA LEU A 55 19.89 8.45 1.12
C LEU A 55 21.03 7.52 1.57
N GLU A 56 20.73 6.26 1.86
CA GLU A 56 21.71 5.25 2.27
C GLU A 56 22.64 4.79 1.13
N ARG A 57 22.32 5.13 -0.12
CA ARG A 57 23.08 4.74 -1.32
C ARG A 57 24.54 5.20 -1.33
N ARG A 58 24.90 6.23 -0.55
CA ARG A 58 26.29 6.68 -0.37
C ARG A 58 27.09 5.85 0.64
N LYS A 59 26.43 5.13 1.54
CA LYS A 59 27.05 4.34 2.62
C LYS A 59 27.16 2.87 2.26
N ASP A 60 26.10 2.31 1.69
CA ASP A 60 26.02 0.88 1.38
C ASP A 60 25.09 0.68 0.19
N TYR A 61 25.67 0.34 -0.96
CA TYR A 61 24.95 0.24 -2.22
C TYR A 61 23.97 -0.94 -2.23
N GLU A 62 24.33 -2.05 -1.60
CA GLU A 62 23.53 -3.29 -1.62
C GLU A 62 22.29 -3.14 -0.73
N ASN A 63 22.46 -2.60 0.47
CA ASN A 63 21.34 -2.27 1.35
C ASN A 63 20.43 -1.19 0.77
N ALA A 64 21.00 -0.19 0.07
CA ALA A 64 20.22 0.82 -0.63
C ALA A 64 19.40 0.24 -1.78
N VAL A 65 19.96 -0.64 -2.61
CA VAL A 65 19.21 -1.30 -3.69
C VAL A 65 18.06 -2.13 -3.14
N ASN A 66 18.30 -2.90 -2.07
CA ASN A 66 17.24 -3.66 -1.39
C ASN A 66 16.16 -2.75 -0.80
N GLY A 67 16.54 -1.61 -0.23
CA GLY A 67 15.59 -0.59 0.26
C GLY A 67 14.78 0.05 -0.87
N ILE A 68 15.42 0.43 -1.96
CA ILE A 68 14.77 1.08 -3.11
C ILE A 68 13.83 0.10 -3.80
N VAL A 69 14.34 -1.05 -4.26
CA VAL A 69 13.55 -2.06 -4.99
C VAL A 69 12.44 -2.63 -4.10
N GLY A 70 12.77 -2.94 -2.85
CA GLY A 70 11.82 -3.50 -1.90
C GLY A 70 10.64 -2.58 -1.59
N ASN A 71 10.85 -1.25 -1.56
CA ASN A 71 9.77 -0.29 -1.34
C ASN A 71 9.09 0.17 -2.64
N LEU A 72 9.77 0.11 -3.79
CA LEU A 72 9.20 0.52 -5.08
C LEU A 72 8.10 -0.44 -5.56
N VAL A 73 8.27 -1.75 -5.40
CA VAL A 73 7.29 -2.76 -5.79
C VAL A 73 5.93 -2.55 -5.09
N PRO A 74 5.83 -2.46 -3.76
CA PRO A 74 4.57 -2.21 -3.09
C PRO A 74 3.94 -0.85 -3.43
N ILE A 75 4.74 0.20 -3.66
CA ILE A 75 4.26 1.50 -4.16
C ILE A 75 3.53 1.32 -5.50
N LEU A 76 4.14 0.62 -6.46
CA LEU A 76 3.54 0.37 -7.77
C LEU A 76 2.24 -0.43 -7.66
N ILE A 77 2.22 -1.46 -6.81
CA ILE A 77 1.02 -2.27 -6.58
C ILE A 77 -0.13 -1.40 -6.06
N VAL A 78 0.11 -0.52 -5.07
CA VAL A 78 -0.93 0.37 -4.53
C VAL A 78 -1.43 1.36 -5.57
N VAL A 79 -0.53 1.96 -6.36
CA VAL A 79 -0.91 2.89 -7.41
C VAL A 79 -1.82 2.20 -8.43
N ILE A 80 -1.48 0.97 -8.84
CA ILE A 80 -2.32 0.17 -9.75
C ILE A 80 -3.67 -0.15 -9.10
N LEU A 81 -3.68 -0.56 -7.83
CA LEU A 81 -4.92 -0.92 -7.13
C LEU A 81 -5.87 0.27 -6.97
N ILE A 82 -5.34 1.44 -6.59
CA ILE A 82 -6.11 2.68 -6.46
C ILE A 82 -6.63 3.12 -7.83
N THR A 83 -5.80 3.05 -8.88
CA THR A 83 -6.21 3.40 -10.25
C THR A 83 -7.31 2.47 -10.76
N TYR A 84 -7.18 1.17 -10.49
CA TYR A 84 -8.20 0.17 -10.83
C TYR A 84 -9.50 0.42 -10.07
N MET A 85 -9.44 0.64 -8.76
CA MET A 85 -10.62 0.97 -7.95
C MET A 85 -11.32 2.23 -8.47
N THR A 86 -10.57 3.30 -8.75
CA THR A 86 -11.15 4.56 -9.25
C THR A 86 -11.73 4.43 -10.65
N THR A 87 -11.11 3.66 -11.55
CA THR A 87 -11.67 3.39 -12.88
C THR A 87 -12.91 2.50 -12.84
N VAL A 88 -12.90 1.42 -12.06
CA VAL A 88 -14.09 0.56 -11.89
C VAL A 88 -15.26 1.32 -11.26
N ILE A 89 -14.98 2.19 -10.27
CA ILE A 89 -16.01 3.03 -9.64
C ILE A 89 -16.52 4.09 -10.61
N SER A 90 -15.68 4.69 -11.45
CA SER A 90 -16.12 5.74 -12.39
C SER A 90 -16.89 5.20 -13.60
N ILE A 91 -16.67 3.94 -13.97
CA ILE A 91 -17.38 3.30 -15.10
C ILE A 91 -18.77 2.80 -14.68
N GLY A 92 -18.99 2.53 -13.38
CA GLY A 92 -20.27 2.02 -12.86
C GLY A 92 -20.61 0.60 -13.36
N PRO A 93 -21.42 -0.18 -12.62
CA PRO A 93 -22.00 -1.38 -13.21
C PRO A 93 -22.95 -0.95 -14.33
N MET A 94 -22.67 -1.39 -15.57
CA MET A 94 -23.70 -1.45 -16.62
C MET A 94 -24.81 -2.41 -16.21
#